data_AF-A0A645HEI6-F1
#
_entry.id   AF-A0A645HEI6-F1
#
_cell.length_a   1.000
_cell.length_b   1.000
_cell.length_c   1.000
_cell.angle_alpha   90.00
_cell.angle_beta   90.00
_cell.angle_gamma   90.00
#
_symmetry.space_group_name_H-M   'P 1'
#
loop_
_entity.id
_entity.type
_entity.pdbx_description
1 polymer ?
#
loop_
_entity_poly.entity_id
_entity_poly.type
_entity_poly.pdbx_seq_one_letter_code
_entity_poly.pdbx_strand_id
1 'polypeptide(L)'
;MWSIDTLDWKTRDVQSTINETMNNAKDGDIILLHDIHAESKDAAIQIIPMLIEKGFQVVTVNEMMSAKGIQMENGKSYSRAR
;
A
#
# COMPACT_ATOMS: atom_id res chain seq x y z
N MET A 1 -7.96 -6.55 -4.96
CA MET A 1 -7.92 -6.62 -3.48
C MET A 1 -6.62 -6.02 -3.00
N TRP A 2 -6.34 -6.08 -1.69
CA TRP A 2 -5.14 -5.55 -1.03
C TRP A 2 -4.63 -6.55 0.01
N SER A 3 -3.37 -6.45 0.41
CA SER A 3 -2.77 -7.30 1.45
C SER A 3 -2.58 -6.60 2.77
N ILE A 4 -2.59 -5.27 2.78
CA ILE A 4 -2.51 -4.44 3.99
C ILE A 4 -3.71 -3.49 3.97
N ASP A 5 -4.56 -3.59 4.98
CA ASP A 5 -5.62 -2.62 5.25
C ASP A 5 -5.12 -1.68 6.36
N THR A 6 -4.92 -0.40 6.05
CA THR A 6 -4.44 0.58 7.03
C THR A 6 -5.47 0.92 8.09
N LEU A 7 -6.74 0.54 7.88
CA LEU A 7 -7.88 0.89 8.71
C LEU A 7 -8.09 2.40 8.86
N ASP A 8 -7.55 3.23 7.95
CA ASP A 8 -7.67 4.69 7.95
C ASP A 8 -9.13 5.17 7.91
N TRP A 9 -10.00 4.40 7.24
CA TRP A 9 -11.44 4.59 7.22
C TRP A 9 -12.11 4.49 8.60
N LYS A 10 -11.47 3.79 9.54
CA LYS A 10 -11.94 3.54 10.91
C LYS A 10 -11.21 4.37 11.95
N THR A 11 -9.88 4.43 11.88
CA THR A 11 -9.04 5.04 12.93
C THR A 11 -9.05 6.56 12.89
N ARG A 12 -9.13 7.15 11.68
CA ARG A 12 -9.02 8.62 11.49
C ARG A 12 -7.78 9.20 12.19
N ASP A 13 -6.67 8.47 12.14
CA ASP A 13 -5.46 8.82 12.88
C ASP A 13 -4.21 8.58 12.03
N VAL A 14 -3.43 9.66 11.84
CA VAL A 14 -2.23 9.67 11.00
C VAL A 14 -1.21 8.64 11.47
N GLN A 15 -0.94 8.61 12.79
CA GLN A 15 0.11 7.75 13.34
C GLN A 15 -0.28 6.26 13.26
N SER A 16 -1.55 5.94 13.46
CA SER A 16 -2.08 4.59 13.30
C SER A 16 -1.90 4.07 11.88
N THR A 17 -2.21 4.90 10.87
CA THR A 17 -2.01 4.54 9.45
C THR A 17 -0.53 4.37 9.10
N ILE A 18 0.34 5.24 9.63
CA ILE A 18 1.80 5.09 9.47
C ILE A 18 2.27 3.78 10.11
N ASN A 19 1.90 3.50 11.36
CA ASN A 19 2.31 2.31 12.09
C ASN A 19 1.85 1.03 11.39
N GLU A 20 0.58 0.97 10.99
CA GLU A 20 0.03 -0.21 10.31
C GLU A 20 0.77 -0.48 8.99
N THR A 21 1.10 0.58 8.24
CA THR A 21 1.88 0.43 7.00
C THR A 21 3.31 -0.03 7.27
N MET A 22 4.02 0.69 8.14
CA MET A 22 5.47 0.50 8.31
C MET A 22 5.84 -0.78 9.05
N ASN A 23 4.93 -1.32 9.86
CA ASN A 23 5.12 -2.58 10.58
C ASN A 23 4.83 -3.81 9.70
N ASN A 24 3.96 -3.68 8.70
CA ASN A 24 3.47 -4.82 7.92
C ASN A 24 3.99 -4.89 6.48
N ALA A 25 4.42 -3.78 5.90
CA ALA A 25 4.86 -3.71 4.50
C ALA A 25 5.98 -4.70 4.18
N LYS A 26 5.76 -5.52 3.16
CA LYS A 26 6.76 -6.42 2.55
C LYS A 26 6.74 -6.27 1.04
N ASP A 27 7.81 -6.76 0.41
CA ASP A 27 7.92 -6.79 -1.04
C ASP A 27 6.70 -7.46 -1.69
N GLY A 28 6.12 -6.77 -2.68
CA GLY A 28 4.92 -7.18 -3.40
C GLY A 28 3.57 -6.93 -2.69
N ASP A 29 3.53 -6.24 -1.55
CA ASP A 29 2.26 -5.92 -0.89
C ASP A 29 1.50 -4.75 -1.54
N ILE A 30 0.17 -4.80 -1.48
CA ILE A 30 -0.74 -3.73 -1.90
C ILE A 30 -1.37 -3.13 -0.64
N ILE A 31 -1.15 -1.84 -0.42
CA ILE A 31 -1.66 -1.10 0.74
C ILE A 31 -2.96 -0.40 0.34
N LEU A 32 -4.03 -0.63 1.12
CA LEU A 32 -5.30 0.09 0.99
C LEU A 32 -5.27 1.37 1.83
N LEU A 33 -5.66 2.48 1.20
CA LEU A 33 -5.82 3.80 1.82
C LEU A 33 -6.93 4.57 1.07
N HIS A 34 -7.61 5.50 1.75
CA HIS A 34 -8.74 6.26 1.22
C HIS A 34 -8.40 7.76 1.13
N ASP A 35 -8.47 8.34 -0.06
CA ASP A 35 -8.11 9.75 -0.34
C ASP A 35 -9.20 10.78 0.01
N ILE A 36 -10.26 10.34 0.67
CA ILE A 36 -11.41 11.15 1.07
C ILE A 36 -11.30 11.71 2.52
N HIS A 37 -10.14 11.56 3.15
CA HIS A 37 -9.84 12.00 4.53
C HIS A 37 -8.50 12.71 4.64
N ALA A 38 -8.44 13.76 5.47
CA ALA A 38 -7.23 14.57 5.63
C ALA A 38 -6.10 13.77 6.28
N GLU A 39 -6.42 12.93 7.26
CA GLU A 39 -5.47 12.11 7.99
C GLU A 39 -4.80 11.08 7.06
N SER A 40 -5.56 10.51 6.13
CA SER A 40 -5.04 9.59 5.11
C SER A 40 -4.05 10.29 4.17
N LYS A 41 -4.36 11.52 3.74
CA LYS A 41 -3.44 12.34 2.95
C LYS A 41 -2.16 12.66 3.73
N ASP A 42 -2.29 13.10 4.99
CA ASP A 42 -1.15 13.50 5.81
C ASP A 42 -0.25 12.30 6.18
N ALA A 43 -0.84 11.11 6.33
CA ALA A 43 -0.11 9.86 6.47
C ALA A 43 0.61 9.49 5.16
N ALA A 44 -0.06 9.56 4.00
CA ALA A 44 0.54 9.22 2.72
C ALA A 44 1.78 10.08 2.39
N ILE A 45 1.74 11.38 2.70
CA ILE A 45 2.88 12.31 2.53
C ILE A 45 4.12 11.84 3.31
N GLN A 46 3.94 11.15 4.45
CA GLN A 46 5.02 10.64 5.29
C GLN A 46 5.42 9.20 4.95
N ILE A 47 4.44 8.32 4.68
CA ILE A 47 4.66 6.89 4.39
C ILE A 47 5.49 6.70 3.12
N ILE A 48 5.19 7.45 2.05
CA ILE A 48 5.87 7.29 0.76
C ILE A 48 7.39 7.47 0.89
N PRO A 49 7.92 8.58 1.44
CA PRO A 49 9.37 8.73 1.61
C PRO A 49 9.96 7.70 2.58
N MET A 50 9.26 7.33 3.66
CA MET A 50 9.74 6.29 4.59
C MET A 50 9.89 4.91 3.92
N LEU A 51 8.95 4.54 3.03
CA LEU A 51 9.05 3.30 2.25
C LEU A 51 10.24 3.36 1.29
N ILE A 52 10.43 4.48 0.59
CA ILE A 52 11.58 4.68 -0.31
C ILE A 52 12.91 4.57 0.46
N GLU A 53 13.01 5.19 1.63
CA GLU A 53 14.21 5.10 2.49
C GLU A 53 14.51 3.66 2.94
N LYS A 54 13.46 2.86 3.18
CA LYS A 54 13.58 1.41 3.48
C LYS A 54 13.91 0.55 2.25
N GLY A 55 14.09 1.15 1.07
CA GLY A 55 14.48 0.48 -0.17
C GLY A 55 13.32 -0.03 -1.02
N PHE A 56 12.08 0.36 -0.72
CA PHE A 56 10.94 0.03 -1.57
C PHE A 56 10.88 0.93 -2.80
N GLN A 57 10.35 0.37 -3.88
CA GLN A 57 9.85 1.16 -5.01
C GLN A 57 8.32 1.25 -4.89
N VAL A 58 7.80 2.47 -4.78
CA VAL A 58 6.36 2.71 -4.81
C VAL A 58 5.92 2.84 -6.26
N VAL A 59 5.11 1.90 -6.73
CA VAL A 59 4.75 1.73 -8.14
C VAL A 59 3.25 1.52 -8.30
N THR A 60 2.75 1.61 -9.53
CA THR A 60 1.38 1.19 -9.85
C THR A 60 1.23 -0.33 -9.75
N VAL A 61 -0.02 -0.82 -9.62
CA VAL A 61 -0.31 -2.26 -9.59
C VAL A 61 0.17 -2.94 -10.88
N ASN A 62 0.00 -2.30 -12.04
CA ASN A 62 0.43 -2.85 -13.32
C ASN A 62 1.96 -3.00 -13.40
N GLU A 63 2.72 -1.98 -13.00
CA GLU A 63 4.19 -2.04 -12.95
C GLU A 63 4.66 -3.12 -11.98
N MET A 64 4.05 -3.21 -10.80
CA MET A 64 4.38 -4.23 -9.81
C MET A 64 4.18 -5.65 -10.36
N MET A 65 3.03 -5.94 -10.97
CA MET A 65 2.74 -7.26 -11.55
C MET A 65 3.70 -7.59 -12.68
N SER A 66 3.99 -6.62 -13.56
CA SER A 66 4.95 -6.78 -14.65
C SER A 66 6.36 -7.07 -14.14
N ALA A 67 6.84 -6.33 -13.13
CA ALA A 67 8.16 -6.52 -12.53
C ALA A 67 8.31 -7.89 -11.84
N LYS A 68 7.19 -8.46 -11.35
CA LYS A 68 7.15 -9.80 -10.73
C LYS A 68 6.88 -10.93 -11.72
N GLY A 69 6.74 -10.63 -13.01
CA GLY A 69 6.44 -11.63 -14.04
C GLY A 69 5.04 -12.23 -13.92
N ILE A 70 4.10 -11.53 -13.27
CA ILE A 70 2.72 -11.98 -13.08
C ILE A 70 1.85 -11.42 -14.20
N GLN A 71 1.32 -12.30 -15.04
CA GLN A 71 0.27 -11.95 -15.99
C GLN A 71 -1.08 -11.97 -15.29
N MET A 72 -1.73 -10.80 -15.20
CA MET A 72 -3.09 -10.72 -14.65
C MET A 72 -4.11 -11.30 -15.64
N GLU A 73 -5.05 -12.09 -15.12
CA GLU A 73 -6.11 -12.73 -15.91
C GLU A 73 -7.50 -12.21 -15.54
N ASN A 74 -8.39 -12.14 -16.53
CA ASN A 74 -9.78 -11.76 -16.32
C ASN A 74 -10.47 -12.72 -15.34
N GLY A 75 -11.22 -12.17 -14.39
CA GLY A 75 -11.95 -12.96 -13.39
C GLY A 75 -11.09 -13.46 -12.21
N LYS A 76 -9.77 -13.22 -12.21
CA LYS A 76 -8.91 -13.51 -11.06
C LYS A 76 -8.76 -12.28 -10.15
N SER A 77 -8.75 -12.53 -8.84
CA SER A 77 -8.52 -11.52 -7.81
C SER A 77 -7.08 -11.58 -7.33
N TYR A 78 -6.46 -10.41 -7.22
CA TYR A 78 -5.10 -10.26 -6.70
C TYR A 78 -5.11 -9.32 -5.50
N SER A 79 -4.33 -9.65 -4.47
CA SER A 79 -4.14 -8.84 -3.26
C SER A 79 -2.68 -8.45 -3.02
N ARG A 80 -1.75 -9.04 -3.77
CA ARG A 80 -0.29 -8.90 -3.68
C ARG A 80 0.36 -9.46 -4.95
N ALA A 81 1.65 -9.19 -5.13
CA ALA A 81 2.46 -9.65 -6.25
C ALA A 81 3.67 -10.48 -5.76
N ARG A 82 3.39 -11.69 -5.26
CA ARG A 82 4.37 -12.72 -4.87
C ARG A 82 3.68 -14.09 -4.84
#